data_AF-A0A542QKX2-F1
#
_entry.id   AF-A0A542QKX2-F1
#
_cell.length_a   1.000
_cell.length_b   1.000
_cell.length_c   1.000
_cell.angle_alpha   90.00
_cell.angle_beta   90.00
_cell.angle_gamma   90.00
#
_symmetry.space_group_name_H-M   'P 1'
#
loop_
_entity.id
_entity.type
_entity.pdbx_description
1 polymer ?
#
loop_
_entity_poly.entity_id
_entity_poly.type
_entity_poly.pdbx_seq_one_letter_code
_entity_poly.pdbx_strand_id
1 'polypeptide(L)'
;MRRIIAVLGLLLAALTPTFVLSQPAGAATIGAVTGYKGMCLDVRSSNNNNGTAVQLYTCNGTGAQQWTAQSNGTFRALGKCMDVAGGAKDNGTLVQLYDCNGTGAQVWEVQSNGALRNPQSGRCLDDPLASPTPGTQLQIYDCNGTDAQKWQFSNPGWKGAWAAAPCSNGPAFTNQTIRMVVHSTTAGWGARVRLTNRYGTAPLAVGAVTIATRSSGGTVAYSQTVFFNGATSVSIPAGGDRTSDLIGEVLDADQSLLVSIYLPGSTGPSTWHPEAHETTYIASGNHVNDTSTANYSGTSTSWYFLDGLDVFSGSQDKRTLVAVGDSITDGSGSTTGAEARWPDDLARRLNANATPLGVVNAGIGANRVLTSTATPVGGGQQDSLVTRFSRDVLDQPGVKSVILLEGINDIGNSQVTTQNTTIPSAQDIIAGYQKVIGQAHAEGIKIYGGTILPDKGSGYYNDARETTRQAVNTWIRTPGSFDGFVDFDAAIRDPSNLKQMKPAYDSGDHLHPSDMGYQAMANAVDLDMITR
;
A
#
# COMPACT_ATOMS: atom_id res chain seq x y z
N MET A 1 67.44 35.80 -20.26
CA MET A 1 66.71 34.64 -20.83
C MET A 1 66.99 33.41 -19.98
N ARG A 2 66.12 33.07 -19.02
CA ARG A 2 66.08 31.74 -18.39
C ARG A 2 64.61 31.41 -18.17
N ARG A 3 64.15 30.40 -18.92
CA ARG A 3 62.76 29.91 -18.92
C ARG A 3 62.54 29.11 -17.64
N ILE A 4 61.53 29.49 -16.86
CA ILE A 4 61.01 28.69 -15.74
C ILE A 4 59.97 27.75 -16.34
N ILE A 5 60.26 26.45 -16.30
CA ILE A 5 59.29 25.39 -16.63
C ILE A 5 58.53 25.10 -15.33
N ALA A 6 57.25 25.47 -15.29
CA ALA A 6 56.33 25.06 -14.24
C ALA A 6 55.88 23.62 -14.54
N VAL A 7 56.23 22.68 -13.65
CA VAL A 7 55.71 21.32 -13.67
C VAL A 7 54.32 21.34 -13.03
N LEU A 8 53.28 21.16 -13.84
CA LEU A 8 51.93 20.88 -13.37
C LEU A 8 51.93 19.46 -12.75
N GLY A 9 51.83 19.37 -11.42
CA GLY A 9 51.50 18.12 -10.74
C GLY A 9 50.02 17.83 -10.90
N LEU A 10 49.68 16.91 -11.80
CA LEU A 10 48.33 16.34 -11.89
C LEU A 10 48.11 15.44 -10.66
N LEU A 11 47.40 15.91 -9.63
CA LEU A 11 46.84 15.02 -8.61
C LEU A 11 45.70 14.24 -9.26
N LEU A 12 45.97 13.00 -9.68
CA LEU A 12 44.91 12.01 -9.90
C LEU A 12 44.34 11.65 -8.53
N ALA A 13 43.18 12.22 -8.18
CA ALA A 13 42.35 11.65 -7.13
C ALA A 13 41.84 10.30 -7.66
N ALA A 14 42.41 9.21 -7.16
CA ALA A 14 41.88 7.88 -7.39
C ALA A 14 40.52 7.77 -6.69
N LEU A 15 39.45 8.01 -7.45
CA LEU A 15 38.09 7.63 -7.09
C LEU A 15 38.09 6.10 -6.98
N THR A 16 38.25 5.59 -5.76
CA THR A 16 37.88 4.20 -5.48
C THR A 16 36.35 4.15 -5.56
N PRO A 17 35.76 3.37 -6.46
CA PRO A 17 34.32 3.17 -6.44
C PRO A 17 34.03 2.44 -5.13
N THR A 18 33.42 3.14 -4.19
CA THR A 18 32.72 2.50 -3.08
C THR A 18 31.54 1.78 -3.72
N PHE A 19 31.74 0.50 -4.03
CA PHE A 19 30.63 -0.40 -4.29
C PHE A 19 29.81 -0.46 -3.01
N VAL A 20 28.76 0.35 -2.94
CA VAL A 20 27.63 0.04 -2.08
C VAL A 20 27.07 -1.26 -2.65
N LEU A 21 27.35 -2.37 -1.97
CA LEU A 21 26.61 -3.60 -2.22
C LEU A 21 25.14 -3.26 -1.96
N SER A 22 24.36 -3.13 -3.03
CA SER A 22 22.91 -3.23 -2.90
C SER A 22 22.65 -4.61 -2.31
N GLN A 23 22.18 -4.64 -1.06
CA GLN A 23 21.59 -5.86 -0.55
C GLN A 23 20.43 -6.22 -1.50
N PRO A 24 20.34 -7.47 -1.99
CA PRO A 24 19.13 -7.90 -2.66
C PRO A 24 17.94 -7.67 -1.72
N ALA A 25 16.85 -7.19 -2.30
CA ALA A 25 15.65 -6.73 -1.63
C ALA A 25 15.08 -7.78 -0.64
N GLY A 26 14.50 -7.26 0.44
CA GLY A 26 14.29 -7.95 1.71
C GLY A 26 13.45 -9.21 1.60
N ALA A 27 14.06 -10.34 1.93
CA ALA A 27 13.35 -11.60 2.06
C ALA A 27 12.32 -11.53 3.20
N ALA A 28 11.04 -11.81 2.92
CA ALA A 28 10.01 -11.84 3.94
C ALA A 28 10.11 -13.15 4.73
N THR A 29 10.54 -13.07 5.99
CA THR A 29 10.45 -14.20 6.91
C THR A 29 8.97 -14.51 7.11
N ILE A 30 8.53 -15.71 6.74
CA ILE A 30 7.13 -16.16 6.92
C ILE A 30 6.94 -16.94 8.23
N GLY A 31 8.06 -17.33 8.86
CA GLY A 31 8.07 -18.07 10.11
C GLY A 31 7.77 -19.56 9.89
N ALA A 32 7.07 -20.18 10.84
CA ALA A 32 6.61 -21.55 10.66
C ALA A 32 5.43 -21.62 9.69
N VAL A 33 5.41 -22.68 8.90
CA VAL A 33 4.28 -23.01 8.03
C VAL A 33 3.67 -24.29 8.59
N THR A 34 2.40 -24.26 8.95
CA THR A 34 1.69 -25.39 9.56
C THR A 34 0.67 -25.98 8.60
N GLY A 35 0.71 -27.29 8.39
CA GLY A 35 -0.23 -28.03 7.57
C GLY A 35 -1.26 -28.79 8.41
N TYR A 36 -1.65 -29.96 7.92
CA TYR A 36 -2.63 -30.85 8.54
C TYR A 36 -2.34 -31.05 10.05
N LYS A 37 -3.39 -30.93 10.87
CA LYS A 37 -3.34 -31.05 12.35
C LYS A 37 -2.31 -30.14 13.05
N GLY A 38 -1.93 -29.02 12.41
CA GLY A 38 -1.01 -28.05 13.00
C GLY A 38 0.46 -28.48 12.97
N MET A 39 0.79 -29.50 12.17
CA MET A 39 2.17 -29.96 11.99
C MET A 39 2.99 -28.96 11.18
N CYS A 40 4.24 -28.72 11.57
CA CYS A 40 5.12 -27.76 10.91
C CYS A 40 5.82 -28.35 9.69
N LEU A 41 5.90 -27.55 8.63
CA LEU A 41 6.78 -27.74 7.49
C LEU A 41 8.24 -27.64 7.97
N ASP A 42 9.00 -28.71 7.81
CA ASP A 42 10.26 -28.93 8.49
C ASP A 42 11.32 -29.47 7.53
N VAL A 43 12.55 -28.98 7.65
CA VAL A 43 13.71 -29.59 7.01
C VAL A 43 14.24 -30.70 7.92
N ARG A 44 14.20 -31.95 7.44
CA ARG A 44 14.56 -33.12 8.25
C ARG A 44 15.92 -32.96 8.94
N SER A 45 15.89 -33.05 10.27
CA SER A 45 17.07 -32.99 11.13
C SER A 45 17.90 -31.71 11.00
N SER A 46 17.30 -30.61 10.52
CA SER A 46 18.01 -29.37 10.20
C SER A 46 19.18 -29.57 9.23
N ASN A 47 19.11 -30.61 8.39
CA ASN A 47 20.18 -30.96 7.47
C ASN A 47 20.09 -30.07 6.22
N ASN A 48 21.15 -29.31 5.94
CA ASN A 48 21.20 -28.43 4.78
C ASN A 48 21.87 -29.09 3.57
N ASN A 49 21.89 -30.42 3.44
CA ASN A 49 22.36 -31.09 2.23
C ASN A 49 21.28 -31.11 1.15
N ASN A 50 21.69 -31.10 -0.12
CA ASN A 50 20.78 -31.31 -1.25
C ASN A 50 20.11 -32.68 -1.15
N GLY A 51 18.80 -32.72 -1.39
CA GLY A 51 18.00 -33.93 -1.28
C GLY A 51 17.48 -34.22 0.13
N THR A 52 17.74 -33.34 1.10
CA THR A 52 17.15 -33.47 2.44
C THR A 52 15.63 -33.40 2.33
N ALA A 53 14.93 -34.32 2.98
CA ALA A 53 13.48 -34.35 2.97
C ALA A 53 12.88 -33.07 3.59
N VAL A 54 11.92 -32.48 2.87
CA VAL A 54 10.97 -31.52 3.45
C VAL A 54 9.79 -32.34 3.98
N GLN A 55 9.50 -32.22 5.26
CA GLN A 55 8.61 -33.13 5.99
C GLN A 55 7.64 -32.37 6.89
N LEU A 56 6.68 -33.10 7.44
CA LEU A 56 5.91 -32.66 8.61
C LEU A 56 6.65 -33.03 9.88
N TYR A 57 6.71 -32.12 10.84
CA TYR A 57 7.22 -32.41 12.17
C TYR A 57 6.47 -31.62 13.25
N THR A 58 6.56 -32.06 14.50
CA THR A 58 6.02 -31.30 15.62
C THR A 58 6.68 -29.93 15.67
N CYS A 59 5.88 -28.88 15.78
CA CYS A 59 6.39 -27.52 15.84
C CYS A 59 7.30 -27.33 17.06
N ASN A 60 8.55 -26.94 16.82
CA ASN A 60 9.63 -26.83 17.79
C ASN A 60 10.39 -25.50 17.70
N GLY A 61 10.04 -24.63 16.76
CA GLY A 61 10.59 -23.27 16.62
C GLY A 61 12.03 -23.21 16.11
N THR A 62 12.64 -24.34 15.74
CA THR A 62 14.01 -24.38 15.22
C THR A 62 14.12 -23.76 13.82
N GLY A 63 15.34 -23.44 13.40
CA GLY A 63 15.62 -22.91 12.05
C GLY A 63 15.19 -23.84 10.90
N ALA A 64 15.01 -25.14 11.15
CA ALA A 64 14.45 -26.08 10.17
C ALA A 64 12.97 -25.84 9.84
N GLN A 65 12.28 -25.12 10.72
CA GLN A 65 10.87 -24.75 10.57
C GLN A 65 10.69 -23.27 10.27
N GLN A 66 11.78 -22.50 10.15
CA GLN A 66 11.72 -21.10 9.79
C GLN A 66 11.89 -20.98 8.28
N TRP A 67 10.80 -20.63 7.61
CA TRP A 67 10.80 -20.43 6.17
C TRP A 67 10.82 -18.94 5.84
N THR A 68 11.36 -18.65 4.66
CA THR A 68 11.42 -17.33 4.05
C THR A 68 10.87 -17.42 2.63
N ALA A 69 9.83 -16.65 2.32
CA ALA A 69 9.33 -16.52 0.96
C ALA A 69 10.08 -15.40 0.22
N GLN A 70 10.37 -15.62 -1.06
CA GLN A 70 11.18 -14.73 -1.90
C GLN A 70 10.39 -14.24 -3.11
N SER A 71 10.74 -13.08 -3.66
CA SER A 71 10.03 -12.48 -4.79
C SER A 71 10.07 -13.21 -6.10
N ASN A 72 11.02 -14.13 -6.25
CA ASN A 72 11.05 -15.07 -7.35
C ASN A 72 10.18 -16.32 -7.11
N GLY A 73 9.30 -16.32 -6.09
CA GLY A 73 8.40 -17.42 -5.74
C GLY A 73 9.07 -18.59 -5.02
N THR A 74 10.33 -18.47 -4.60
CA THR A 74 11.02 -19.54 -3.86
C THR A 74 10.70 -19.48 -2.36
N PHE A 75 10.47 -20.65 -1.77
CA PHE A 75 10.39 -20.83 -0.31
C PHE A 75 11.73 -21.38 0.17
N ARG A 76 12.36 -20.67 1.12
CA ARG A 76 13.72 -20.99 1.57
C ARG A 76 13.78 -21.32 3.05
N ALA A 77 14.59 -22.32 3.37
CA ALA A 77 15.00 -22.66 4.73
C ALA A 77 16.48 -23.04 4.70
N LEU A 78 17.21 -22.67 5.75
CA LEU A 78 18.64 -23.00 5.91
C LEU A 78 19.52 -22.62 4.69
N GLY A 79 19.16 -21.54 3.99
CA GLY A 79 19.89 -21.03 2.82
C GLY A 79 19.60 -21.74 1.49
N LYS A 80 18.65 -22.67 1.46
CA LYS A 80 18.28 -23.47 0.27
C LYS A 80 16.80 -23.37 -0.06
N CYS A 81 16.40 -23.89 -1.22
CA CYS A 81 15.05 -23.79 -1.76
C CYS A 81 14.24 -25.08 -1.55
N MET A 82 12.95 -24.95 -1.27
CA MET A 82 11.97 -26.05 -1.34
C MET A 82 11.78 -26.45 -2.80
N ASP A 83 12.05 -27.71 -3.11
CA ASP A 83 12.29 -28.21 -4.46
C ASP A 83 11.47 -29.47 -4.72
N VAL A 84 10.78 -29.53 -5.86
CA VAL A 84 10.18 -30.77 -6.35
C VAL A 84 11.30 -31.64 -6.93
N ALA A 85 11.51 -32.84 -6.36
CA ALA A 85 12.68 -33.65 -6.68
C ALA A 85 12.81 -33.94 -8.17
N GLY A 86 13.96 -33.57 -8.75
CA GLY A 86 14.26 -33.74 -10.17
C GLY A 86 13.40 -32.89 -11.12
N GLY A 87 12.60 -31.95 -10.60
CA GLY A 87 11.63 -31.18 -11.37
C GLY A 87 10.54 -32.04 -12.02
N ALA A 88 10.33 -33.25 -11.51
CA ALA A 88 9.31 -34.17 -12.01
C ALA A 88 7.90 -33.61 -11.77
N LYS A 89 6.95 -34.07 -12.57
CA LYS A 89 5.59 -33.51 -12.59
C LYS A 89 4.55 -34.46 -12.05
N ASP A 90 4.89 -35.71 -11.75
CA ASP A 90 3.92 -36.75 -11.41
C ASP A 90 3.43 -36.64 -9.97
N ASN A 91 2.19 -37.08 -9.73
CA ASN A 91 1.64 -37.24 -8.38
C ASN A 91 2.55 -38.15 -7.54
N GLY A 92 2.81 -37.76 -6.30
CA GLY A 92 3.67 -38.50 -5.39
C GLY A 92 5.16 -38.18 -5.52
N THR A 93 5.54 -37.26 -6.43
CA THR A 93 6.93 -36.78 -6.47
C THR A 93 7.27 -36.10 -5.14
N LEU A 94 8.35 -36.55 -4.51
CA LEU A 94 8.76 -36.06 -3.19
C LEU A 94 9.32 -34.63 -3.25
N VAL A 95 9.08 -33.88 -2.19
CA VAL A 95 9.63 -32.54 -1.98
C VAL A 95 10.87 -32.63 -1.10
N GLN A 96 11.88 -31.85 -1.47
CA GLN A 96 13.20 -31.85 -0.86
C GLN A 96 13.75 -30.44 -0.71
N LEU A 97 14.83 -30.30 0.05
CA LEU A 97 15.64 -29.10 0.12
C LEU A 97 16.79 -29.21 -0.89
N TYR A 98 16.98 -28.19 -1.72
CA TYR A 98 18.02 -28.19 -2.75
C TYR A 98 18.61 -26.80 -2.95
N ASP A 99 19.83 -26.73 -3.48
CA ASP A 99 20.44 -25.46 -3.89
C ASP A 99 19.50 -24.68 -4.81
N CYS A 100 19.34 -23.39 -4.52
CA CYS A 100 18.51 -22.53 -5.34
C CYS A 100 19.14 -22.40 -6.74
N ASN A 101 18.45 -22.93 -7.74
CA ASN A 101 18.95 -23.10 -9.11
C ASN A 101 18.11 -22.34 -10.16
N GLY A 102 17.07 -21.63 -9.73
CA GLY A 102 16.25 -20.77 -10.58
C GLY A 102 15.26 -21.51 -11.48
N THR A 103 15.08 -22.82 -11.29
CA THR A 103 14.10 -23.60 -12.06
C THR A 103 12.68 -23.48 -11.50
N GLY A 104 11.69 -23.76 -12.34
CA GLY A 104 10.28 -23.76 -11.92
C GLY A 104 9.94 -24.83 -10.88
N ALA A 105 10.81 -25.81 -10.65
CA ALA A 105 10.67 -26.83 -9.60
C ALA A 105 10.76 -26.25 -8.18
N GLN A 106 11.31 -25.03 -8.05
CA GLN A 106 11.54 -24.34 -6.79
C GLN A 106 10.54 -23.20 -6.54
N VAL A 107 9.63 -22.98 -7.48
CA VAL A 107 8.62 -21.92 -7.42
C VAL A 107 7.34 -22.47 -6.79
N TRP A 108 6.76 -21.72 -5.87
CA TRP A 108 5.51 -22.08 -5.20
C TRP A 108 4.59 -20.86 -5.12
N GLU A 109 3.39 -21.02 -5.69
CA GLU A 109 2.33 -20.03 -5.70
C GLU A 109 1.36 -20.33 -4.57
N VAL A 110 1.22 -19.40 -3.63
CA VAL A 110 0.23 -19.54 -2.56
C VAL A 110 -1.15 -19.22 -3.12
N GLN A 111 -2.05 -20.18 -2.98
CA GLN A 111 -3.41 -20.12 -3.49
C GLN A 111 -4.35 -19.58 -2.41
N SER A 112 -5.48 -18.99 -2.81
CA SER A 112 -6.50 -18.46 -1.88
C SER A 112 -7.10 -19.50 -0.94
N ASN A 113 -7.11 -20.78 -1.35
CA ASN A 113 -7.56 -21.88 -0.51
C ASN A 113 -6.50 -22.38 0.50
N GLY A 114 -5.35 -21.71 0.58
CA GLY A 114 -4.21 -22.08 1.44
C GLY A 114 -3.26 -23.11 0.82
N ALA A 115 -3.47 -23.52 -0.43
CA ALA A 115 -2.55 -24.45 -1.10
C ALA A 115 -1.26 -23.78 -1.56
N LEU A 116 -0.18 -24.55 -1.62
CA LEU A 116 1.07 -24.15 -2.25
C LEU A 116 1.19 -24.88 -3.58
N ARG A 117 0.90 -24.20 -4.69
CA ARG A 117 0.93 -24.79 -6.04
C ARG A 117 2.30 -24.58 -6.68
N ASN A 118 2.90 -25.64 -7.20
CA ASN A 118 4.07 -25.52 -8.05
C ASN A 118 3.63 -25.29 -9.51
N PRO A 119 3.93 -24.12 -10.13
CA PRO A 119 3.42 -23.80 -11.46
C PRO A 119 4.00 -24.66 -12.58
N GLN A 120 5.23 -25.19 -12.42
CA GLN A 120 5.85 -26.07 -13.40
C GLN A 120 5.13 -27.42 -13.54
N SER A 121 4.69 -28.00 -12.42
CA SER A 121 3.96 -29.27 -12.38
C SER A 121 2.44 -29.09 -12.48
N GLY A 122 1.93 -27.93 -12.06
CA GLY A 122 0.51 -27.66 -11.91
C GLY A 122 -0.12 -28.29 -10.66
N ARG A 123 0.69 -28.86 -9.77
CA ARG A 123 0.28 -29.64 -8.59
C ARG A 123 0.54 -28.90 -7.29
N CYS A 124 -0.09 -29.34 -6.21
CA CYS A 124 -0.04 -28.71 -4.89
C CYS A 124 0.88 -29.50 -3.94
N LEU A 125 1.55 -28.79 -3.03
CA LEU A 125 2.26 -29.39 -1.89
C LEU A 125 1.25 -30.15 -1.02
N ASP A 126 1.55 -31.41 -0.78
CA ASP A 126 0.60 -32.39 -0.25
C ASP A 126 1.24 -33.19 0.89
N ASP A 127 0.50 -33.30 2.00
CA ASP A 127 0.72 -34.28 3.06
C ASP A 127 0.15 -35.64 2.63
N PRO A 128 1.00 -36.63 2.30
CA PRO A 128 0.54 -37.91 1.83
C PRO A 128 -0.45 -38.56 2.81
N LEU A 129 -1.66 -38.82 2.32
CA LEU A 129 -2.74 -39.45 3.09
C LEU A 129 -3.23 -38.63 4.31
N ALA A 130 -2.96 -37.32 4.35
CA ALA A 130 -3.28 -36.47 5.51
C ALA A 130 -2.72 -37.06 6.83
N SER A 131 -1.42 -37.37 6.85
CA SER A 131 -0.75 -38.02 7.96
C SER A 131 -0.26 -37.00 9.00
N PRO A 132 -0.78 -37.02 10.24
CA PRO A 132 -0.25 -36.17 11.30
C PRO A 132 1.07 -36.71 11.90
N THR A 133 1.73 -37.67 11.24
CA THR A 133 2.89 -38.38 11.78
C THR A 133 4.16 -37.54 11.56
N PRO A 134 4.91 -37.18 12.62
CA PRO A 134 6.20 -36.52 12.47
C PRO A 134 7.17 -37.37 11.64
N GLY A 135 7.85 -36.73 10.68
CA GLY A 135 8.76 -37.38 9.75
C GLY A 135 8.16 -37.68 8.38
N THR A 136 6.84 -37.51 8.19
CA THR A 136 6.16 -37.72 6.91
C THR A 136 6.75 -36.75 5.88
N GLN A 137 7.42 -37.28 4.84
CA GLN A 137 7.95 -36.45 3.77
C GLN A 137 6.81 -35.99 2.85
N LEU A 138 6.83 -34.71 2.49
CA LEU A 138 5.82 -34.13 1.63
C LEU A 138 6.03 -34.52 0.17
N GLN A 139 4.95 -34.47 -0.59
CA GLN A 139 4.93 -34.74 -2.02
C GLN A 139 4.22 -33.60 -2.77
N ILE A 140 4.24 -33.65 -4.09
CA ILE A 140 3.26 -32.95 -4.91
C ILE A 140 2.12 -33.89 -5.31
N TYR A 141 0.90 -33.37 -5.33
CA TYR A 141 -0.27 -34.10 -5.79
C TYR A 141 -1.24 -33.17 -6.51
N ASP A 142 -2.13 -33.71 -7.33
CA ASP A 142 -3.20 -32.95 -7.96
C ASP A 142 -3.93 -32.12 -6.90
N CYS A 143 -4.11 -30.83 -7.20
CA CYS A 143 -4.77 -29.90 -6.31
C CYS A 143 -6.22 -30.33 -6.10
N ASN A 144 -6.55 -30.82 -4.90
CA ASN A 144 -7.83 -31.45 -4.58
C ASN A 144 -8.59 -30.74 -3.45
N GLY A 145 -8.02 -29.67 -2.87
CA GLY A 145 -8.67 -28.81 -1.88
C GLY A 145 -8.86 -29.46 -0.51
N THR A 146 -8.32 -30.66 -0.28
CA THR A 146 -8.37 -31.34 1.01
C THR A 146 -7.45 -30.66 2.04
N ASP A 147 -7.64 -30.96 3.32
CA ASP A 147 -6.80 -30.39 4.39
C ASP A 147 -5.33 -30.83 4.32
N ALA A 148 -5.03 -31.90 3.58
CA ALA A 148 -3.66 -32.35 3.30
C ALA A 148 -2.84 -31.32 2.49
N GLN A 149 -3.53 -30.41 1.78
CA GLN A 149 -2.92 -29.41 0.92
C GLN A 149 -3.12 -27.98 1.46
N LYS A 150 -3.62 -27.82 2.68
CA LYS A 150 -3.86 -26.51 3.27
C LYS A 150 -2.72 -26.15 4.22
N TRP A 151 -2.05 -25.06 3.89
CA TRP A 151 -0.90 -24.56 4.62
C TRP A 151 -1.26 -23.22 5.24
N GLN A 152 -1.05 -23.11 6.55
CA GLN A 152 -1.22 -21.91 7.34
C GLN A 152 0.15 -21.34 7.67
N PHE A 153 0.31 -20.04 7.54
CA PHE A 153 1.56 -19.36 7.85
C PHE A 153 1.41 -18.84 9.28
N SER A 154 2.31 -19.21 10.19
CA SER A 154 2.22 -18.90 11.63
C SER A 154 2.60 -17.45 11.89
N ASN A 155 1.87 -16.53 11.27
CA ASN A 155 1.52 -15.19 11.70
C ASN A 155 0.93 -14.39 10.50
N PRO A 156 -0.24 -14.79 9.97
CA PRO A 156 -0.78 -14.18 8.77
C PRO A 156 -1.57 -12.92 9.13
N GLY A 157 -1.31 -11.82 8.44
CA GLY A 157 -2.05 -10.57 8.60
C GLY A 157 -1.93 -9.71 7.36
N TRP A 158 -3.05 -9.10 6.99
CA TRP A 158 -3.04 -8.09 5.95
C TRP A 158 -2.63 -6.76 6.58
N LYS A 159 -1.72 -6.06 5.92
CA LYS A 159 -1.47 -4.64 6.12
C LYS A 159 -1.96 -3.88 4.91
N GLY A 160 -2.52 -2.69 5.09
CA GLY A 160 -2.68 -1.75 3.98
C GLY A 160 -1.30 -1.32 3.48
N ALA A 161 -1.01 -1.56 2.20
CA ALA A 161 0.23 -1.13 1.54
C ALA A 161 0.02 0.12 0.71
N TRP A 162 -1.20 0.29 0.20
CA TRP A 162 -1.66 1.46 -0.52
C TRP A 162 -3.18 1.53 -0.40
N ALA A 163 -3.73 2.73 -0.33
CA ALA A 163 -5.17 2.96 -0.44
C ALA A 163 -5.41 4.31 -1.12
N ALA A 164 -6.63 4.47 -1.63
CA ALA A 164 -7.14 5.75 -2.07
C ALA A 164 -8.60 5.85 -1.64
N ALA A 165 -8.95 6.95 -0.96
CA ALA A 165 -10.32 7.16 -0.50
C ALA A 165 -11.21 7.56 -1.70
N PRO A 166 -12.33 6.86 -1.96
CA PRO A 166 -13.12 7.09 -3.16
C PRO A 166 -14.12 8.26 -2.99
N CYS A 167 -14.43 8.87 -4.12
CA CYS A 167 -15.48 9.85 -4.37
C CYS A 167 -16.52 9.29 -5.36
N SER A 168 -17.67 9.97 -5.46
CA SER A 168 -18.77 9.59 -6.35
C SER A 168 -18.72 10.27 -7.72
N ASN A 169 -19.62 9.86 -8.62
CA ASN A 169 -19.88 10.39 -9.96
C ASN A 169 -18.65 10.64 -10.85
N GLY A 170 -17.70 9.70 -10.87
CA GLY A 170 -16.58 9.77 -11.82
C GLY A 170 -16.99 9.48 -13.26
N PRO A 171 -16.05 9.64 -14.21
CA PRO A 171 -16.22 9.23 -15.59
C PRO A 171 -16.77 7.81 -15.74
N ALA A 172 -17.65 7.61 -16.72
CA ALA A 172 -18.17 6.30 -17.06
C ALA A 172 -17.26 5.60 -18.09
N PHE A 173 -17.20 4.27 -18.03
CA PHE A 173 -16.43 3.45 -18.95
C PHE A 173 -17.33 2.46 -19.67
N THR A 174 -16.94 2.02 -20.85
CA THR A 174 -17.65 0.98 -21.61
C THR A 174 -16.68 0.22 -22.50
N ASN A 175 -16.54 -1.09 -22.27
CA ASN A 175 -15.62 -1.95 -23.01
C ASN A 175 -14.20 -1.37 -23.06
N GLN A 176 -13.61 -1.14 -21.89
CA GLN A 176 -12.29 -0.51 -21.75
C GLN A 176 -11.45 -1.21 -20.69
N THR A 177 -10.13 -1.12 -20.84
CA THR A 177 -9.16 -1.50 -19.81
C THR A 177 -8.57 -0.24 -19.20
N ILE A 178 -8.56 -0.18 -17.87
CA ILE A 178 -7.95 0.89 -17.09
C ILE A 178 -6.73 0.28 -16.39
N ARG A 179 -5.54 0.82 -16.66
CA ARG A 179 -4.29 0.43 -16.00
C ARG A 179 -3.83 1.56 -15.10
N MET A 180 -3.77 1.28 -13.82
CA MET A 180 -3.47 2.24 -12.77
C MET A 180 -2.14 1.92 -12.11
N VAL A 181 -1.33 2.95 -11.86
CA VAL A 181 -0.15 2.81 -11.01
C VAL A 181 -0.58 2.89 -9.55
N VAL A 182 -0.12 1.95 -8.72
CA VAL A 182 -0.27 1.99 -7.25
C VAL A 182 1.10 1.80 -6.62
N HIS A 183 1.32 2.33 -5.43
CA HIS A 183 2.65 2.35 -4.80
C HIS A 183 2.63 1.67 -3.42
N SER A 184 3.26 0.50 -3.33
CA SER A 184 3.33 -0.29 -2.11
C SER A 184 4.32 0.31 -1.12
N THR A 185 3.82 0.81 0.01
CA THR A 185 4.65 1.42 1.06
C THR A 185 5.39 0.42 1.95
N THR A 186 4.99 -0.86 1.90
CA THR A 186 5.56 -1.97 2.67
C THR A 186 5.88 -3.15 1.79
N ALA A 187 6.85 -3.94 2.23
CA ALA A 187 7.10 -5.25 1.67
C ALA A 187 6.10 -6.29 2.20
N GLY A 188 5.87 -7.33 1.41
CA GLY A 188 5.07 -8.50 1.77
C GLY A 188 5.29 -9.62 0.78
N TRP A 189 4.83 -10.83 1.08
CA TRP A 189 5.04 -11.99 0.20
C TRP A 189 3.79 -12.42 -0.57
N GLY A 190 2.72 -11.65 -0.41
CA GLY A 190 1.52 -11.76 -1.21
C GLY A 190 0.78 -10.44 -1.21
N ALA A 191 -0.13 -10.30 -2.16
CA ALA A 191 -0.96 -9.12 -2.32
C ALA A 191 -2.43 -9.50 -2.43
N ARG A 192 -3.31 -8.55 -2.21
CA ARG A 192 -4.69 -8.60 -2.72
C ARG A 192 -5.12 -7.19 -3.07
N VAL A 193 -5.97 -7.08 -4.09
CA VAL A 193 -6.57 -5.80 -4.49
C VAL A 193 -7.98 -5.70 -3.93
N ARG A 194 -8.40 -4.49 -3.60
CA ARG A 194 -9.76 -4.18 -3.18
C ARG A 194 -10.43 -3.31 -4.23
N LEU A 195 -11.48 -3.86 -4.83
CA LEU A 195 -12.32 -3.18 -5.80
C LEU A 195 -13.57 -2.63 -5.15
N THR A 196 -14.02 -1.46 -5.57
CA THR A 196 -15.17 -0.77 -4.99
C THR A 196 -16.17 -0.33 -6.05
N ASN A 197 -17.46 -0.53 -5.78
CA ASN A 197 -18.60 0.01 -6.52
C ASN A 197 -19.53 0.77 -5.57
N ARG A 198 -18.96 1.36 -4.51
CA ARG A 198 -19.68 1.93 -3.36
C ARG A 198 -20.64 3.07 -3.72
N TYR A 199 -20.32 3.87 -4.73
CA TYR A 199 -21.21 4.92 -5.23
C TYR A 199 -21.95 4.51 -6.52
N GLY A 200 -21.75 3.27 -6.99
CA GLY A 200 -22.45 2.76 -8.17
C GLY A 200 -23.91 2.45 -7.86
N THR A 201 -24.79 2.73 -8.82
CA THR A 201 -26.24 2.51 -8.72
C THR A 201 -26.71 1.20 -9.38
N ALA A 202 -25.80 0.48 -10.04
CA ALA A 202 -26.03 -0.81 -10.68
C ALA A 202 -24.84 -1.76 -10.42
N PRO A 203 -25.00 -3.08 -10.61
CA PRO A 203 -23.89 -4.01 -10.51
C PRO A 203 -22.77 -3.68 -11.52
N LEU A 204 -21.54 -3.60 -11.05
CA LEU A 204 -20.34 -3.41 -11.86
C LEU A 204 -19.83 -4.78 -12.33
N ALA A 205 -19.72 -4.97 -13.64
CA ALA A 205 -19.08 -6.14 -14.23
C ALA A 205 -17.58 -5.88 -14.42
N VAL A 206 -16.74 -6.71 -13.81
CA VAL A 206 -15.28 -6.71 -13.99
C VAL A 206 -14.90 -8.00 -14.73
N GLY A 207 -14.43 -7.86 -15.97
CA GLY A 207 -14.21 -8.98 -16.88
C GLY A 207 -12.86 -9.68 -16.70
N ALA A 208 -11.83 -8.93 -16.31
CA ALA A 208 -10.50 -9.45 -15.99
C ALA A 208 -9.72 -8.43 -15.15
N VAL A 209 -8.82 -8.92 -14.30
CA VAL A 209 -7.90 -8.08 -13.53
C VAL A 209 -6.50 -8.70 -13.55
N THR A 210 -5.49 -7.86 -13.74
CA THR A 210 -4.08 -8.23 -13.55
C THR A 210 -3.40 -7.27 -12.59
N ILE A 211 -2.43 -7.78 -11.84
CA ILE A 211 -1.46 -6.99 -11.10
C ILE A 211 -0.08 -7.27 -11.69
N ALA A 212 0.79 -6.26 -11.70
CA ALA A 212 2.10 -6.39 -12.28
C ALA A 212 3.15 -5.49 -11.64
N THR A 213 4.36 -6.02 -11.49
CA THR A 213 5.56 -5.20 -11.28
C THR A 213 5.76 -4.23 -12.45
N ARG A 214 5.98 -2.95 -12.12
CA ARG A 214 6.19 -1.86 -13.08
C ARG A 214 7.68 -1.78 -13.45
N SER A 215 7.98 -1.68 -14.74
CA SER A 215 9.36 -1.34 -15.18
C SER A 215 9.54 0.17 -15.33
N SER A 216 8.67 0.83 -16.09
CA SER A 216 8.61 2.29 -16.24
C SER A 216 7.29 2.71 -16.88
N GLY A 217 6.71 3.84 -16.45
CA GLY A 217 5.41 4.29 -16.95
C GLY A 217 4.34 3.21 -16.77
N GLY A 218 3.59 2.88 -17.82
CA GLY A 218 2.61 1.78 -17.82
C GLY A 218 3.16 0.45 -18.34
N THR A 219 4.49 0.28 -18.41
CA THR A 219 5.14 -0.92 -18.93
C THR A 219 5.29 -1.98 -17.84
N VAL A 220 4.91 -3.20 -18.18
CA VAL A 220 4.90 -4.37 -17.28
C VAL A 220 6.26 -5.07 -17.33
N ALA A 221 6.82 -5.40 -16.16
CA ALA A 221 7.96 -6.31 -16.04
C ALA A 221 7.48 -7.76 -15.90
N TYR A 222 6.61 -8.02 -14.93
CA TYR A 222 6.02 -9.33 -14.68
C TYR A 222 4.59 -9.15 -14.15
N SER A 223 3.63 -9.92 -14.69
CA SER A 223 2.21 -9.83 -14.35
C SER A 223 1.63 -11.16 -13.86
N GLN A 224 0.63 -11.05 -12.99
CA GLN A 224 -0.20 -12.16 -12.52
C GLN A 224 -1.68 -11.84 -12.75
N THR A 225 -2.47 -12.89 -13.01
CA THR A 225 -3.93 -12.79 -13.03
C THR A 225 -4.46 -12.70 -11.61
N VAL A 226 -5.39 -11.79 -11.39
CA VAL A 226 -6.09 -11.64 -10.10
C VAL A 226 -7.40 -12.42 -10.16
N PHE A 227 -7.63 -13.25 -9.13
CA PHE A 227 -8.82 -14.06 -9.01
C PHE A 227 -9.76 -13.53 -7.92
N PHE A 228 -11.04 -13.87 -8.02
CA PHE A 228 -12.07 -13.60 -7.03
C PHE A 228 -12.85 -14.89 -6.78
N ASN A 229 -12.64 -15.52 -5.63
CA ASN A 229 -13.14 -16.87 -5.32
C ASN A 229 -12.81 -17.88 -6.43
N GLY A 230 -11.57 -17.86 -6.94
CA GLY A 230 -11.10 -18.70 -8.02
C GLY A 230 -11.55 -18.32 -9.44
N ALA A 231 -12.40 -17.30 -9.60
CA ALA A 231 -12.84 -16.81 -10.92
C ALA A 231 -11.97 -15.64 -11.41
N THR A 232 -11.72 -15.56 -12.72
CA THR A 232 -10.96 -14.44 -13.33
C THR A 232 -11.80 -13.17 -13.53
N SER A 233 -13.10 -13.24 -13.24
CA SER A 233 -14.05 -12.14 -13.39
C SER A 233 -14.97 -12.08 -12.16
N VAL A 234 -15.54 -10.90 -11.90
CA VAL A 234 -16.41 -10.69 -10.74
C VAL A 234 -17.49 -9.66 -11.05
N SER A 235 -18.67 -9.84 -10.44
CA SER A 235 -19.71 -8.81 -10.37
C SER A 235 -19.75 -8.20 -8.97
N ILE A 236 -19.61 -6.89 -8.90
CA ILE A 236 -19.68 -6.12 -7.65
C ILE A 236 -21.07 -5.48 -7.59
N PRO A 237 -21.90 -5.76 -6.56
CA PRO A 237 -23.23 -5.17 -6.45
C PRO A 237 -23.15 -3.65 -6.33
N ALA A 238 -24.25 -2.96 -6.65
CA ALA A 238 -24.41 -1.54 -6.36
C ALA A 238 -24.15 -1.28 -4.87
N GLY A 239 -23.35 -0.28 -4.55
CA GLY A 239 -22.99 0.04 -3.16
C GLY A 239 -22.01 -0.92 -2.49
N GLY A 240 -21.51 -1.93 -3.20
CA GLY A 240 -20.66 -2.97 -2.61
C GLY A 240 -19.20 -2.91 -3.02
N ASP A 241 -18.40 -3.75 -2.38
CA ASP A 241 -16.96 -3.90 -2.60
C ASP A 241 -16.60 -5.38 -2.80
N ARG A 242 -15.43 -5.65 -3.39
CA ARG A 242 -14.86 -6.99 -3.53
C ARG A 242 -13.36 -6.97 -3.29
N THR A 243 -12.90 -7.83 -2.41
CA THR A 243 -11.48 -8.13 -2.22
C THR A 243 -11.11 -9.34 -3.06
N SER A 244 -9.95 -9.30 -3.70
CA SER A 244 -9.44 -10.45 -4.46
C SER A 244 -8.98 -11.58 -3.55
N ASP A 245 -8.78 -12.73 -4.18
CA ASP A 245 -7.98 -13.82 -3.66
C ASP A 245 -6.54 -13.36 -3.36
N LEU A 246 -5.81 -14.14 -2.56
CA LEU A 246 -4.37 -13.96 -2.34
C LEU A 246 -3.64 -14.12 -3.69
N ILE A 247 -2.83 -13.13 -4.01
CA ILE A 247 -1.95 -13.10 -5.17
C ILE A 247 -0.55 -13.42 -4.66
N GLY A 248 0.07 -14.46 -5.20
CA GLY A 248 1.43 -14.90 -4.85
C GLY A 248 2.50 -14.00 -5.47
N GLU A 249 2.41 -12.69 -5.21
CA GLU A 249 3.37 -11.68 -5.63
C GLU A 249 4.06 -11.12 -4.39
N VAL A 250 5.38 -11.30 -4.31
CA VAL A 250 6.15 -10.64 -3.27
C VAL A 250 6.42 -9.23 -3.73
N LEU A 251 6.14 -8.32 -2.82
CA LEU A 251 6.26 -6.90 -2.99
C LEU A 251 7.43 -6.42 -2.14
N ASP A 252 8.28 -5.62 -2.76
CA ASP A 252 9.26 -4.82 -2.05
C ASP A 252 8.55 -3.59 -1.45
N ALA A 253 9.15 -3.01 -0.41
CA ALA A 253 8.70 -1.72 0.10
C ALA A 253 9.12 -0.60 -0.88
N ASP A 254 8.34 0.48 -0.95
CA ASP A 254 8.58 1.60 -1.86
C ASP A 254 8.56 1.18 -3.35
N GLN A 255 7.66 0.23 -3.69
CA GLN A 255 7.56 -0.35 -5.02
C GLN A 255 6.24 0.03 -5.72
N SER A 256 6.34 0.59 -6.92
CA SER A 256 5.15 0.82 -7.77
C SER A 256 4.76 -0.43 -8.58
N LEU A 257 3.46 -0.69 -8.64
CA LEU A 257 2.82 -1.77 -9.38
C LEU A 257 1.81 -1.19 -10.37
N LEU A 258 1.36 -2.03 -11.29
CA LEU A 258 0.30 -1.76 -12.25
C LEU A 258 -0.88 -2.68 -11.95
N VAL A 259 -2.05 -2.10 -11.65
CA VAL A 259 -3.31 -2.84 -11.56
C VAL A 259 -4.13 -2.52 -12.81
N SER A 260 -4.37 -3.52 -13.66
CA SER A 260 -5.20 -3.37 -14.86
C SER A 260 -6.55 -4.02 -14.67
N ILE A 261 -7.63 -3.27 -14.92
CA ILE A 261 -9.03 -3.72 -14.78
C ILE A 261 -9.72 -3.61 -16.14
N TYR A 262 -10.26 -4.72 -16.66
CA TYR A 262 -11.11 -4.73 -17.84
C TYR A 262 -12.59 -4.64 -17.47
N LEU A 263 -13.28 -3.67 -18.05
CA LEU A 263 -14.68 -3.33 -17.85
C LEU A 263 -15.46 -3.64 -19.14
N PRO A 264 -16.04 -4.85 -19.30
CA PRO A 264 -16.63 -5.30 -20.57
C PRO A 264 -17.93 -4.59 -20.96
N GLY A 265 -18.65 -4.04 -19.99
CA GLY A 265 -19.92 -3.36 -20.19
C GLY A 265 -19.89 -1.91 -19.75
N SER A 266 -21.05 -1.25 -19.85
CA SER A 266 -21.21 0.11 -19.32
C SER A 266 -21.20 0.08 -17.80
N THR A 267 -20.39 0.95 -17.19
CA THR A 267 -20.26 1.02 -15.73
C THR A 267 -21.25 1.98 -15.07
N GLY A 268 -21.86 2.89 -15.83
CA GLY A 268 -22.37 4.14 -15.26
C GLY A 268 -21.24 5.00 -14.67
N PRO A 269 -21.57 6.06 -13.91
CA PRO A 269 -20.56 6.88 -13.24
C PRO A 269 -19.69 6.04 -12.30
N SER A 270 -18.37 6.27 -12.33
CA SER A 270 -17.44 5.47 -11.53
C SER A 270 -17.42 5.87 -10.06
N THR A 271 -17.16 4.88 -9.20
CA THR A 271 -16.55 5.10 -7.88
C THR A 271 -15.07 5.33 -8.14
N TRP A 272 -14.54 6.49 -7.80
CA TRP A 272 -13.23 6.93 -8.30
C TRP A 272 -12.53 7.86 -7.32
N HIS A 273 -11.21 7.99 -7.44
CA HIS A 273 -10.41 8.94 -6.69
C HIS A 273 -9.79 9.95 -7.68
N PRO A 274 -10.11 11.25 -7.58
CA PRO A 274 -9.84 12.22 -8.64
C PRO A 274 -8.37 12.65 -8.76
N GLU A 275 -7.61 12.66 -7.67
CA GLU A 275 -6.27 13.25 -7.59
C GLU A 275 -5.22 12.18 -7.28
N ALA A 276 -4.99 11.25 -8.21
CA ALA A 276 -4.08 10.13 -7.97
C ALA A 276 -2.61 10.54 -7.77
N HIS A 277 -2.22 11.70 -8.30
CA HIS A 277 -0.82 12.11 -8.42
C HIS A 277 0.06 11.06 -9.14
N GLU A 278 -0.56 10.19 -9.93
CA GLU A 278 0.06 9.15 -10.74
C GLU A 278 -0.66 9.05 -12.10
N THR A 279 -0.01 8.39 -13.06
CA THR A 279 -0.59 8.23 -14.40
C THR A 279 -1.44 6.97 -14.49
N THR A 280 -2.69 7.14 -14.89
CA THR A 280 -3.60 6.07 -15.31
C THR A 280 -3.64 6.02 -16.83
N TYR A 281 -3.62 4.81 -17.38
CA TYR A 281 -3.66 4.53 -18.81
C TYR A 281 -4.99 3.86 -19.17
N ILE A 282 -5.62 4.28 -20.26
CA ILE A 282 -6.93 3.79 -20.70
C ILE A 282 -6.84 3.28 -22.14
N ALA A 283 -7.33 2.05 -22.37
CA ALA A 283 -7.40 1.40 -23.68
C ALA A 283 -8.84 0.94 -23.97
N SER A 284 -9.23 0.92 -25.25
CA SER A 284 -10.51 0.34 -25.69
C SER A 284 -10.38 -1.17 -25.85
N GLY A 285 -11.29 -1.96 -25.29
CA GLY A 285 -11.25 -3.42 -25.30
C GLY A 285 -10.46 -4.02 -24.12
N ASN A 286 -10.22 -5.33 -24.19
CA ASN A 286 -9.49 -6.07 -23.15
C ASN A 286 -7.98 -6.08 -23.43
N HIS A 287 -7.23 -5.33 -22.64
CA HIS A 287 -5.79 -5.12 -22.77
C HIS A 287 -5.02 -5.40 -21.46
N VAL A 288 -5.62 -6.17 -20.53
CA VAL A 288 -5.00 -6.45 -19.22
C VAL A 288 -3.67 -7.22 -19.31
N ASN A 289 -3.44 -7.91 -20.43
CA ASN A 289 -2.23 -8.71 -20.70
C ASN A 289 -1.19 -7.95 -21.54
N ASP A 290 -1.47 -6.73 -22.00
CA ASP A 290 -0.52 -5.97 -22.81
C ASP A 290 0.69 -5.56 -21.97
N THR A 291 1.89 -5.86 -22.42
CA THR A 291 3.10 -5.53 -21.64
C THR A 291 3.56 -4.08 -21.80
N SER A 292 3.07 -3.36 -22.82
CA SER A 292 3.37 -1.96 -23.08
C SER A 292 2.10 -1.10 -23.13
N THR A 293 2.27 0.21 -23.25
CA THR A 293 1.16 1.18 -23.38
C THR A 293 0.77 1.47 -24.82
N ALA A 294 1.23 0.69 -25.81
CA ALA A 294 1.00 0.99 -27.24
C ALA A 294 -0.50 1.04 -27.63
N ASN A 295 -1.33 0.22 -26.98
CA ASN A 295 -2.78 0.21 -27.20
C ASN A 295 -3.56 1.15 -26.26
N TYR A 296 -2.88 1.85 -25.35
CA TYR A 296 -3.48 2.76 -24.40
C TYR A 296 -3.48 4.17 -24.98
N SER A 297 -4.58 4.55 -25.63
CA SER A 297 -4.73 5.83 -26.31
C SER A 297 -5.17 6.98 -25.40
N GLY A 298 -5.58 6.69 -24.15
CA GLY A 298 -6.00 7.67 -23.16
C GLY A 298 -5.14 7.64 -21.91
N THR A 299 -5.01 8.79 -21.25
CA THR A 299 -4.44 8.90 -19.91
C THR A 299 -5.31 9.78 -19.01
N SER A 300 -5.21 9.57 -17.71
CA SER A 300 -5.75 10.45 -16.67
C SER A 300 -4.85 10.42 -15.44
N THR A 301 -5.19 11.23 -14.43
CA THR A 301 -4.49 11.27 -13.14
C THR A 301 -5.43 10.88 -12.00
N SER A 302 -6.22 9.84 -12.21
CA SER A 302 -7.25 9.38 -11.26
C SER A 302 -7.26 7.86 -11.16
N TRP A 303 -7.68 7.33 -10.02
CA TRP A 303 -7.94 5.91 -9.83
C TRP A 303 -9.44 5.61 -9.95
N TYR A 304 -9.80 4.44 -10.50
CA TYR A 304 -11.18 4.07 -10.77
C TYR A 304 -11.46 2.67 -10.25
N PHE A 305 -12.51 2.53 -9.43
CA PHE A 305 -12.99 1.26 -8.85
C PHE A 305 -11.96 0.47 -8.03
N LEU A 306 -10.85 1.10 -7.62
CA LEU A 306 -9.77 0.50 -6.84
C LEU A 306 -9.56 1.35 -5.58
N ASP A 307 -9.75 0.78 -4.38
CA ASP A 307 -9.63 1.50 -3.10
C ASP A 307 -8.54 0.95 -2.17
N GLY A 308 -7.86 -0.12 -2.56
CA GLY A 308 -6.74 -0.65 -1.76
C GLY A 308 -5.92 -1.73 -2.42
N LEU A 309 -4.67 -1.79 -1.95
CA LEU A 309 -3.74 -2.88 -2.11
C LEU A 309 -3.29 -3.26 -0.70
N ASP A 310 -3.57 -4.49 -0.32
CA ASP A 310 -3.10 -5.02 0.95
C ASP A 310 -1.94 -5.98 0.69
N VAL A 311 -0.90 -5.89 1.51
CA VAL A 311 0.19 -6.85 1.51
C VAL A 311 -0.03 -7.86 2.62
N PHE A 312 0.30 -9.11 2.31
CA PHE A 312 0.34 -10.17 3.28
C PHE A 312 1.71 -10.13 3.97
N SER A 313 1.73 -9.65 5.22
CA SER A 313 2.98 -9.54 5.97
C SER A 313 3.39 -10.91 6.50
N GLY A 314 4.56 -11.41 6.09
CA GLY A 314 5.21 -12.55 6.78
C GLY A 314 5.71 -12.17 8.18
N SER A 315 5.85 -10.86 8.44
CA SER A 315 6.32 -10.29 9.71
C SER A 315 5.30 -10.40 10.85
N GLN A 316 5.81 -10.48 12.09
CA GLN A 316 5.06 -10.28 13.35
C GLN A 316 4.34 -8.94 13.42
N ASP A 317 4.98 -7.89 12.90
CA ASP A 317 4.36 -6.58 12.85
C ASP A 317 3.36 -6.55 11.70
N LYS A 318 2.07 -6.39 12.00
CA LYS A 318 0.91 -6.31 11.07
C LYS A 318 0.31 -4.90 11.01
N ARG A 319 0.99 -3.90 11.57
CA ARG A 319 0.38 -2.60 11.79
C ARG A 319 0.36 -1.77 10.51
N THR A 320 -0.74 -1.05 10.33
CA THR A 320 -0.94 0.00 9.33
C THR A 320 -1.17 1.33 10.04
N LEU A 321 -0.50 2.35 9.52
CA LEU A 321 -0.71 3.76 9.79
C LEU A 321 -1.56 4.33 8.66
N VAL A 322 -2.65 5.02 9.02
CA VAL A 322 -3.47 5.75 8.05
C VAL A 322 -3.17 7.23 8.15
N ALA A 323 -2.73 7.83 7.04
CA ALA A 323 -2.70 9.27 6.86
C ALA A 323 -4.06 9.70 6.31
N VAL A 324 -4.86 10.45 7.08
CA VAL A 324 -6.20 10.90 6.66
C VAL A 324 -6.27 12.42 6.65
N GLY A 325 -6.90 12.97 5.61
CA GLY A 325 -7.01 14.42 5.50
C GLY A 325 -7.61 14.89 4.18
N ASP A 326 -7.21 16.09 3.80
CA ASP A 326 -7.65 16.78 2.58
C ASP A 326 -6.60 16.74 1.45
N SER A 327 -6.63 17.71 0.52
CA SER A 327 -5.70 17.85 -0.60
C SER A 327 -4.23 17.86 -0.20
N ILE A 328 -3.91 18.37 0.99
CA ILE A 328 -2.53 18.38 1.50
C ILE A 328 -2.08 16.96 1.84
N THR A 329 -2.98 16.14 2.38
CA THR A 329 -2.67 14.72 2.64
C THR A 329 -2.71 13.90 1.35
N ASP A 330 -3.64 14.22 0.46
CA ASP A 330 -3.79 13.56 -0.85
C ASP A 330 -2.54 13.73 -1.72
N GLY A 331 -1.96 14.93 -1.70
CA GLY A 331 -0.67 15.23 -2.33
C GLY A 331 -0.67 16.39 -3.32
N SER A 332 -1.67 17.28 -3.31
CA SER A 332 -1.71 18.42 -4.23
C SER A 332 -0.43 19.24 -4.15
N GLY A 333 0.12 19.67 -5.29
CA GLY A 333 1.42 20.35 -5.35
C GLY A 333 2.63 19.43 -5.41
N SER A 334 2.48 18.12 -5.19
CA SER A 334 3.55 17.14 -5.42
C SER A 334 3.77 16.86 -6.91
N THR A 335 4.99 16.50 -7.27
CA THR A 335 5.34 16.08 -8.64
C THR A 335 4.67 14.74 -8.97
N THR A 336 3.85 14.72 -10.03
CA THR A 336 3.17 13.51 -10.52
C THR A 336 4.16 12.38 -10.78
N GLY A 337 3.90 11.21 -10.19
CA GLY A 337 4.68 9.98 -10.33
C GLY A 337 6.03 9.99 -9.61
N ALA A 338 6.32 11.02 -8.80
CA ALA A 338 7.52 11.06 -7.97
C ALA A 338 7.33 10.36 -6.61
N GLU A 339 6.08 10.03 -6.24
CA GLU A 339 5.73 9.49 -4.91
C GLU A 339 6.27 10.37 -3.77
N ALA A 340 6.17 11.70 -3.94
CA ALA A 340 6.79 12.71 -3.08
C ALA A 340 5.80 13.36 -2.10
N ARG A 341 4.77 12.62 -1.69
CA ARG A 341 3.79 13.08 -0.69
C ARG A 341 4.31 12.76 0.71
N TRP A 342 3.85 13.50 1.72
CA TRP A 342 4.35 13.27 3.08
C TRP A 342 4.09 11.83 3.61
N PRO A 343 2.99 11.12 3.25
CA PRO A 343 2.82 9.72 3.65
C PRO A 343 3.84 8.79 2.98
N ASP A 344 4.21 9.06 1.72
CA ASP A 344 5.20 8.27 0.97
C ASP A 344 6.60 8.41 1.60
N ASP A 345 7.01 9.66 1.88
CA ASP A 345 8.28 9.94 2.57
C ASP A 345 8.30 9.37 3.99
N LEU A 346 7.17 9.39 4.71
CA LEU A 346 7.05 8.77 6.02
C LEU A 346 7.23 7.24 5.94
N ALA A 347 6.64 6.59 4.94
CA ALA A 347 6.84 5.17 4.70
C ALA A 347 8.33 4.85 4.45
N ARG A 348 9.01 5.61 3.58
CA ARG A 348 10.45 5.46 3.34
C ARG A 348 11.28 5.61 4.62
N ARG A 349 10.94 6.58 5.48
CA ARG A 349 11.60 6.76 6.80
C ARG A 349 11.39 5.55 7.73
N LEU A 350 10.17 5.01 7.80
CA LEU A 350 9.84 3.83 8.61
C LEU A 350 10.59 2.58 8.13
N ASN A 351 10.65 2.37 6.81
CA ASN A 351 11.40 1.29 6.20
C ASN A 351 12.91 1.40 6.48
N ALA A 352 13.48 2.61 6.35
CA ALA A 352 14.89 2.88 6.66
C ALA A 352 15.23 2.65 8.14
N ASN A 353 14.24 2.80 9.05
CA ASN A 353 14.39 2.53 10.49
C ASN A 353 14.02 1.08 10.88
N ALA A 354 14.01 0.15 9.91
CA ALA A 354 13.69 -1.27 10.12
C ALA A 354 12.37 -1.54 10.87
N THR A 355 11.40 -0.61 10.76
CA THR A 355 10.05 -0.76 11.34
C THR A 355 9.00 -0.64 10.24
N PRO A 356 8.90 -1.62 9.33
CA PRO A 356 8.07 -1.53 8.13
C PRO A 356 6.58 -1.65 8.50
N LEU A 357 5.97 -0.51 8.79
CA LEU A 357 4.53 -0.38 8.88
C LEU A 357 3.94 -0.21 7.47
N GLY A 358 2.70 -0.66 7.29
CA GLY A 358 1.92 -0.19 6.16
C GLY A 358 1.59 1.27 6.36
N VAL A 359 1.80 2.12 5.36
CA VAL A 359 1.31 3.51 5.37
C VAL A 359 0.33 3.66 4.22
N VAL A 360 -0.90 4.05 4.53
CA VAL A 360 -1.92 4.28 3.50
C VAL A 360 -2.41 5.72 3.53
N ASN A 361 -2.69 6.26 2.35
CA ASN A 361 -3.15 7.62 2.16
C ASN A 361 -4.67 7.64 1.94
N ALA A 362 -5.38 8.27 2.86
CA ALA A 362 -6.82 8.51 2.81
C ALA A 362 -7.13 10.01 2.65
N GLY A 363 -6.23 10.76 2.03
CA GLY A 363 -6.48 12.13 1.59
C GLY A 363 -7.57 12.20 0.53
N ILE A 364 -8.33 13.29 0.52
CA ILE A 364 -9.23 13.65 -0.58
C ILE A 364 -9.15 15.17 -0.82
N GLY A 365 -8.90 15.58 -2.05
CA GLY A 365 -8.94 16.99 -2.47
C GLY A 365 -10.12 17.80 -1.90
N ALA A 366 -9.85 18.95 -1.27
CA ALA A 366 -10.86 19.84 -0.67
C ALA A 366 -11.76 19.22 0.44
N ASN A 367 -11.40 18.06 1.00
CA ASN A 367 -12.21 17.42 2.04
C ASN A 367 -12.34 18.27 3.30
N ARG A 368 -13.46 18.06 4.00
CA ARG A 368 -13.84 18.81 5.19
C ARG A 368 -14.18 17.85 6.31
N VAL A 369 -13.93 18.32 7.52
CA VAL A 369 -14.20 17.58 8.75
C VAL A 369 -15.69 17.29 8.89
N LEU A 370 -16.53 18.30 8.66
CA LEU A 370 -17.94 18.26 9.06
C LEU A 370 -18.90 17.99 7.89
N THR A 371 -18.62 18.58 6.73
CA THR A 371 -19.60 18.72 5.64
C THR A 371 -19.13 18.04 4.37
N SER A 372 -19.92 17.10 3.84
CA SER A 372 -19.66 16.51 2.52
C SER A 372 -19.74 17.59 1.45
N THR A 373 -18.83 17.56 0.47
CA THR A 373 -18.72 18.59 -0.57
C THR A 373 -18.73 17.98 -1.96
N ALA A 374 -18.87 18.83 -2.98
CA ALA A 374 -18.52 18.42 -4.33
C ALA A 374 -17.02 18.14 -4.42
N THR A 375 -16.62 17.23 -5.30
CA THR A 375 -15.21 17.04 -5.65
C THR A 375 -14.68 18.27 -6.39
N PRO A 376 -13.39 18.63 -6.22
CA PRO A 376 -12.78 19.72 -6.99
C PRO A 376 -12.79 19.46 -8.50
N VAL A 377 -12.73 18.18 -8.90
CA VAL A 377 -12.65 17.72 -10.29
C VAL A 377 -13.77 16.72 -10.58
N GLY A 378 -14.38 16.81 -11.76
CA GLY A 378 -15.25 15.76 -12.31
C GLY A 378 -16.71 15.74 -11.83
N GLY A 379 -17.17 16.71 -11.04
CA GLY A 379 -18.60 16.86 -10.70
C GLY A 379 -19.16 15.82 -9.70
N GLY A 380 -18.27 15.12 -9.00
CA GLY A 380 -18.56 14.16 -7.95
C GLY A 380 -18.92 14.76 -6.60
N GLN A 381 -19.18 13.90 -5.63
CA GLN A 381 -19.24 14.26 -4.21
C GLN A 381 -18.23 13.45 -3.41
N GLN A 382 -17.77 14.04 -2.32
CA GLN A 382 -16.92 13.44 -1.32
C GLN A 382 -17.58 13.56 0.05
N ASP A 383 -17.56 12.47 0.80
CA ASP A 383 -18.09 12.44 2.15
C ASP A 383 -17.19 13.22 3.11
N SER A 384 -17.76 13.88 4.12
CA SER A 384 -16.96 14.50 5.18
C SER A 384 -16.15 13.47 5.95
N LEU A 385 -15.05 13.91 6.59
CA LEU A 385 -14.23 13.08 7.45
C LEU A 385 -15.08 12.28 8.44
N VAL A 386 -15.97 12.96 9.18
CA VAL A 386 -16.81 12.30 10.20
C VAL A 386 -17.74 11.23 9.64
N THR A 387 -18.04 11.27 8.35
CA THR A 387 -18.89 10.32 7.62
C THR A 387 -18.07 9.16 7.08
N ARG A 388 -16.88 9.44 6.52
CA ARG A 388 -16.02 8.44 5.88
C ARG A 388 -15.00 7.78 6.80
N PHE A 389 -14.81 8.27 8.02
CA PHE A 389 -13.74 7.81 8.91
C PHE A 389 -13.72 6.29 9.11
N SER A 390 -14.88 5.67 9.39
CA SER A 390 -14.94 4.21 9.52
C SER A 390 -14.42 3.49 8.28
N ARG A 391 -14.95 3.89 7.12
CA ARG A 391 -14.66 3.27 5.82
C ARG A 391 -13.21 3.45 5.38
N ASP A 392 -12.69 4.66 5.48
CA ASP A 392 -11.38 5.00 4.91
C ASP A 392 -10.24 4.77 5.91
N VAL A 393 -10.54 4.68 7.21
CA VAL A 393 -9.54 4.54 8.28
C VAL A 393 -9.71 3.24 9.06
N LEU A 394 -10.87 3.00 9.67
CA LEU A 394 -11.07 1.86 10.59
C LEU A 394 -11.09 0.52 9.85
N ASP A 395 -11.63 0.50 8.63
CA ASP A 395 -11.72 -0.71 7.81
C ASP A 395 -10.39 -1.08 7.13
N GLN A 396 -9.33 -0.27 7.32
CA GLN A 396 -8.01 -0.57 6.77
C GLN A 396 -7.38 -1.76 7.50
N PRO A 397 -6.85 -2.75 6.76
CA PRO A 397 -6.32 -3.95 7.38
C PRO A 397 -5.08 -3.62 8.21
N GLY A 398 -5.09 -4.12 9.45
CA GLY A 398 -3.97 -3.93 10.37
C GLY A 398 -3.88 -2.54 10.99
N VAL A 399 -4.87 -1.65 10.79
CA VAL A 399 -4.81 -0.30 11.33
C VAL A 399 -4.59 -0.29 12.85
N LYS A 400 -3.62 0.50 13.30
CA LYS A 400 -3.33 0.74 14.72
C LYS A 400 -3.05 2.20 15.06
N SER A 401 -2.74 3.01 14.05
CA SER A 401 -2.46 4.42 14.24
C SER A 401 -3.01 5.24 13.08
N VAL A 402 -3.35 6.49 13.36
CA VAL A 402 -3.86 7.46 12.41
C VAL A 402 -3.11 8.77 12.61
N ILE A 403 -2.70 9.43 11.53
CA ILE A 403 -2.35 10.86 11.56
C ILE A 403 -3.44 11.59 10.78
N LEU A 404 -4.12 12.52 11.46
CA LEU A 404 -5.19 13.34 10.90
C LEU A 404 -4.66 14.73 10.60
N LEU A 405 -4.70 15.16 9.34
CA LEU A 405 -4.41 16.53 8.91
C LEU A 405 -5.56 17.04 8.03
N GLU A 406 -6.46 17.80 8.63
CA GLU A 406 -7.64 18.33 7.94
C GLU A 406 -8.06 19.68 8.55
N GLY A 407 -9.12 20.30 8.01
CA GLY A 407 -9.76 21.48 8.58
C GLY A 407 -9.45 22.78 7.84
N ILE A 408 -8.43 22.82 6.97
CA ILE A 408 -8.12 24.02 6.20
C ILE A 408 -9.29 24.40 5.26
N ASN A 409 -9.98 23.40 4.70
CA ASN A 409 -11.14 23.62 3.83
C ASN A 409 -12.39 24.03 4.60
N ASP A 410 -12.58 23.55 5.83
CA ASP A 410 -13.65 24.00 6.73
C ASP A 410 -13.49 25.50 7.02
N ILE A 411 -12.25 25.98 7.16
CA ILE A 411 -11.92 27.39 7.45
C ILE A 411 -11.95 28.25 6.19
N GLY A 412 -11.23 27.84 5.14
CA GLY A 412 -10.93 28.64 3.96
C GLY A 412 -11.98 28.61 2.87
N ASN A 413 -12.71 27.50 2.74
CA ASN A 413 -13.65 27.27 1.64
C ASN A 413 -15.13 27.27 2.10
N SER A 414 -15.40 27.41 3.39
CA SER A 414 -16.76 27.58 3.88
C SER A 414 -17.30 28.95 3.47
N GLN A 415 -18.43 28.93 2.78
CA GLN A 415 -19.22 30.10 2.43
C GLN A 415 -20.63 29.94 3.02
N VAL A 416 -21.23 31.07 3.39
CA VAL A 416 -22.66 31.10 3.75
C VAL A 416 -23.46 30.92 2.46
N THR A 417 -24.26 29.86 2.39
CA THR A 417 -25.17 29.57 1.29
C THR A 417 -26.59 29.42 1.83
N THR A 418 -27.57 29.23 0.94
CA THR A 418 -28.95 28.89 1.35
C THR A 418 -29.04 27.52 2.04
N GLN A 419 -28.04 26.65 1.85
CA GLN A 419 -27.95 25.33 2.48
C GLN A 419 -26.98 25.29 3.67
N ASN A 420 -26.07 26.27 3.78
CA ASN A 420 -25.11 26.39 4.86
C ASN A 420 -25.14 27.80 5.45
N THR A 421 -25.92 28.01 6.52
CA THR A 421 -26.21 29.35 7.03
C THR A 421 -25.08 29.93 7.90
N THR A 422 -24.06 29.15 8.24
CA THR A 422 -22.95 29.54 9.13
C THR A 422 -21.61 28.94 8.71
N ILE A 423 -20.55 29.74 8.80
CA ILE A 423 -19.17 29.26 8.64
C ILE A 423 -18.77 28.51 9.93
N PRO A 424 -18.20 27.29 9.85
CA PRO A 424 -17.77 26.54 11.02
C PRO A 424 -16.81 27.35 11.91
N SER A 425 -17.06 27.34 13.21
CA SER A 425 -16.14 27.88 14.20
C SER A 425 -15.02 26.88 14.50
N ALA A 426 -13.98 27.33 15.22
CA ALA A 426 -12.94 26.44 15.73
C ALA A 426 -13.53 25.32 16.60
N GLN A 427 -14.57 25.63 17.39
CA GLN A 427 -15.21 24.66 18.28
C GLN A 427 -15.97 23.58 17.50
N ASP A 428 -16.58 23.93 16.36
CA ASP A 428 -17.28 22.96 15.50
C ASP A 428 -16.28 21.97 14.91
N ILE A 429 -15.14 22.46 14.40
CA ILE A 429 -14.06 21.62 13.86
C ILE A 429 -13.49 20.71 14.96
N ILE A 430 -13.23 21.25 16.16
CA ILE A 430 -12.77 20.49 17.32
C ILE A 430 -13.78 19.41 17.71
N ALA A 431 -15.09 19.69 17.70
CA ALA A 431 -16.11 18.69 17.96
C ALA A 431 -16.11 17.56 16.92
N GLY A 432 -15.85 17.89 15.64
CA GLY A 432 -15.62 16.92 14.58
C GLY A 432 -14.41 16.00 14.85
N TYR A 433 -13.29 16.58 15.29
CA TYR A 433 -12.11 15.81 15.71
C TYR A 433 -12.42 14.90 16.89
N GLN A 434 -13.09 15.41 17.93
CA GLN A 434 -13.49 14.61 19.09
C GLN A 434 -14.36 13.41 18.69
N LYS A 435 -15.23 13.56 17.68
CA LYS A 435 -16.05 12.46 17.16
C LYS A 435 -15.20 11.34 16.54
N VAL A 436 -14.23 11.67 15.69
CA VAL A 436 -13.37 10.65 15.05
C VAL A 436 -12.34 10.08 16.01
N ILE A 437 -11.89 10.85 17.01
CA ILE A 437 -11.08 10.34 18.12
C ILE A 437 -11.85 9.27 18.89
N GLY A 438 -13.12 9.54 19.23
CA GLY A 438 -13.99 8.56 19.88
C GLY A 438 -14.18 7.28 19.05
N GLN A 439 -14.33 7.41 17.72
CA GLN A 439 -14.39 6.26 16.81
C GLN A 439 -13.09 5.44 16.80
N ALA A 440 -11.92 6.09 16.73
CA ALA A 440 -10.63 5.42 16.76
C ALA A 440 -10.39 4.71 18.10
N HIS A 441 -10.65 5.37 19.22
CA HIS A 441 -10.46 4.81 20.57
C HIS A 441 -11.38 3.63 20.85
N ALA A 442 -12.60 3.63 20.31
CA ALA A 442 -13.53 2.49 20.41
C ALA A 442 -12.94 1.20 19.79
N GLU A 443 -12.11 1.33 18.76
CA GLU A 443 -11.40 0.23 18.09
C GLU A 443 -9.96 0.01 18.61
N GLY A 444 -9.57 0.71 19.68
CA GLY A 444 -8.22 0.64 20.25
C GLY A 444 -7.13 1.19 19.33
N ILE A 445 -7.49 2.11 18.43
CA ILE A 445 -6.58 2.76 17.47
C ILE A 445 -6.10 4.10 18.04
N LYS A 446 -4.80 4.36 17.90
CA LYS A 446 -4.19 5.64 18.27
C LYS A 446 -4.42 6.69 17.20
N ILE A 447 -4.70 7.93 17.61
CA ILE A 447 -4.93 9.03 16.68
C ILE A 447 -4.11 10.25 17.07
N TYR A 448 -3.33 10.73 16.09
CA TYR A 448 -2.41 11.85 16.23
C TYR A 448 -2.91 13.02 15.38
N GLY A 449 -2.94 14.22 15.98
CA GLY A 449 -3.35 15.43 15.27
C GLY A 449 -2.18 16.07 14.51
N GLY A 450 -2.35 16.37 13.24
CA GLY A 450 -1.47 17.25 12.47
C GLY A 450 -1.93 18.69 12.58
N THR A 451 -1.06 19.62 12.98
CA THR A 451 -1.43 21.05 12.99
C THR A 451 -1.71 21.55 11.57
N ILE A 452 -2.79 22.33 11.41
CA ILE A 452 -3.23 22.92 10.16
C ILE A 452 -2.17 23.90 9.65
N LEU A 453 -1.79 23.77 8.38
CA LEU A 453 -0.70 24.52 7.75
C LEU A 453 -0.97 26.04 7.66
N PRO A 454 0.05 26.90 7.66
CA PRO A 454 -0.10 28.32 7.34
C PRO A 454 -0.49 28.52 5.87
N ASP A 455 -1.44 29.42 5.59
CA ASP A 455 -2.02 29.63 4.25
C ASP A 455 -1.97 31.09 3.75
N LYS A 456 -1.23 31.99 4.44
CA LYS A 456 -1.16 33.40 4.04
C LYS A 456 -0.56 33.55 2.65
N GLY A 457 -1.33 34.19 1.77
CA GLY A 457 -1.03 34.36 0.35
C GLY A 457 -2.03 33.62 -0.54
N SER A 458 -2.69 32.58 0.00
CA SER A 458 -3.72 31.83 -0.71
C SER A 458 -5.05 32.60 -0.75
N GLY A 459 -5.97 32.15 -1.60
CA GLY A 459 -7.35 32.64 -1.60
C GLY A 459 -8.17 32.24 -0.36
N TYR A 460 -7.63 31.37 0.51
CA TYR A 460 -8.30 30.94 1.74
C TYR A 460 -8.04 31.92 2.87
N TYR A 461 -6.91 32.64 2.83
CA TYR A 461 -6.47 33.46 3.94
C TYR A 461 -7.32 34.71 4.17
N ASN A 462 -7.65 34.96 5.43
CA ASN A 462 -7.86 36.29 6.00
C ASN A 462 -7.58 36.25 7.50
N ASP A 463 -7.44 37.41 8.16
CA ASP A 463 -7.05 37.45 9.58
C ASP A 463 -8.07 36.76 10.52
N ALA A 464 -9.36 36.75 10.18
CA ALA A 464 -10.38 36.05 10.96
C ALA A 464 -10.23 34.53 10.84
N ARG A 465 -9.99 34.02 9.63
CA ARG A 465 -9.72 32.60 9.36
C ARG A 465 -8.41 32.13 9.99
N GLU A 466 -7.37 32.96 9.95
CA GLU A 466 -6.12 32.70 10.66
C GLU A 466 -6.34 32.60 12.17
N THR A 467 -7.21 33.45 12.74
CA THR A 467 -7.59 33.36 14.15
C THR A 467 -8.25 32.01 14.47
N THR A 468 -9.17 31.55 13.62
CA THR A 468 -9.79 30.22 13.73
C THR A 468 -8.75 29.10 13.62
N ARG A 469 -7.85 29.16 12.63
CA ARG A 469 -6.79 28.18 12.43
C ARG A 469 -5.89 28.07 13.66
N GLN A 470 -5.47 29.21 14.22
CA GLN A 470 -4.64 29.26 15.43
C GLN A 470 -5.37 28.69 16.65
N ALA A 471 -6.67 28.93 16.79
CA ALA A 471 -7.46 28.34 17.87
C ALA A 471 -7.51 26.80 17.76
N VAL A 472 -7.76 26.26 16.56
CA VAL A 472 -7.73 24.81 16.31
C VAL A 472 -6.33 24.23 16.57
N ASN A 473 -5.28 24.86 16.06
CA ASN A 473 -3.90 24.41 16.28
C ASN A 473 -3.46 24.48 17.74
N THR A 474 -3.93 25.46 18.50
CA THR A 474 -3.70 25.54 19.95
C THR A 474 -4.35 24.36 20.66
N TRP A 475 -5.57 23.98 20.27
CA TRP A 475 -6.23 22.80 20.81
C TRP A 475 -5.50 21.51 20.45
N ILE A 476 -5.05 21.34 19.20
CA ILE A 476 -4.24 20.17 18.76
C ILE A 476 -2.98 20.00 19.62
N ARG A 477 -2.28 21.10 19.91
CA ARG A 477 -1.06 21.11 20.74
C ARG A 477 -1.33 20.89 22.23
N THR A 478 -2.57 20.96 22.68
CA THR A 478 -2.92 20.81 24.10
C THR A 478 -2.80 19.32 24.50
N PRO A 479 -2.01 18.98 25.53
CA PRO A 479 -1.88 17.59 25.98
C PRO A 479 -3.25 16.98 26.34
N GLY A 480 -3.51 15.77 25.83
CA GLY A 480 -4.76 15.05 26.04
C GLY A 480 -5.86 15.34 25.02
N SER A 481 -5.68 16.30 24.09
CA SER A 481 -6.62 16.50 22.97
C SER A 481 -6.59 15.35 21.96
N PHE A 482 -5.39 14.86 21.66
CA PHE A 482 -5.11 13.65 20.87
C PHE A 482 -4.18 12.73 21.67
N ASP A 483 -3.90 11.51 21.18
CA ASP A 483 -2.86 10.65 21.75
C ASP A 483 -1.45 11.25 21.60
N GLY A 484 -1.30 12.21 20.69
CA GLY A 484 -0.11 13.00 20.40
C GLY A 484 -0.37 13.89 19.19
N PHE A 485 0.62 14.67 18.77
CA PHE A 485 0.48 15.53 17.59
C PHE A 485 1.78 15.62 16.80
N VAL A 486 1.65 15.97 15.52
CA VAL A 486 2.76 16.37 14.65
C VAL A 486 2.57 17.84 14.31
N ASP A 487 3.56 18.66 14.64
CA ASP A 487 3.48 20.11 14.39
C ASP A 487 3.87 20.48 12.96
N PHE A 488 3.03 20.10 11.98
CA PHE A 488 3.25 20.43 10.57
C PHE A 488 3.28 21.94 10.30
N ASP A 489 2.47 22.75 10.99
CA ASP A 489 2.54 24.22 10.97
C ASP A 489 3.96 24.70 11.31
N ALA A 490 4.56 24.23 12.41
CA ALA A 490 5.92 24.59 12.76
C ALA A 490 6.97 24.05 11.79
N ALA A 491 6.74 22.87 11.20
CA ALA A 491 7.66 22.23 10.28
C ALA A 491 7.86 23.02 8.97
N ILE A 492 6.81 23.71 8.50
CA ILE A 492 6.83 24.33 7.17
C ILE A 492 6.75 25.86 7.16
N ARG A 493 6.31 26.50 8.25
CA ARG A 493 6.12 27.96 8.29
C ARG A 493 7.43 28.72 8.12
N ASP A 494 7.33 29.89 7.50
CA ASP A 494 8.46 30.82 7.37
C ASP A 494 8.80 31.42 8.74
N PRO A 495 10.04 31.29 9.26
CA PRO A 495 10.41 31.88 10.55
C PRO A 495 10.34 33.41 10.56
N SER A 496 10.38 34.06 9.40
CA SER A 496 10.23 35.52 9.28
C SER A 496 8.77 35.98 9.23
N ASN A 497 7.83 35.08 8.90
CA ASN A 497 6.39 35.34 8.91
C ASN A 497 5.63 34.03 9.18
N LEU A 498 5.29 33.78 10.44
CA LEU A 498 4.69 32.51 10.89
C LEU A 498 3.31 32.20 10.28
N LYS A 499 2.69 33.15 9.58
CA LYS A 499 1.39 32.97 8.91
C LYS A 499 1.50 32.39 7.50
N GLN A 500 2.70 32.33 6.92
CA GLN A 500 2.92 31.81 5.56
C GLN A 500 3.86 30.60 5.55
N MET A 501 3.75 29.78 4.51
CA MET A 501 4.68 28.71 4.25
C MET A 501 6.05 29.27 3.83
N LYS A 502 7.14 28.60 4.20
CA LYS A 502 8.48 28.96 3.74
C LYS A 502 8.52 28.88 2.20
N PRO A 503 9.08 29.87 1.48
CA PRO A 503 9.04 29.88 0.01
C PRO A 503 9.63 28.63 -0.67
N ALA A 504 10.61 27.97 -0.05
CA ALA A 504 11.18 26.73 -0.59
C ALA A 504 10.24 25.51 -0.44
N TYR A 505 9.29 25.57 0.47
CA TYR A 505 8.31 24.51 0.74
C TYR A 505 6.99 24.75 0.05
N ASP A 506 6.77 25.93 -0.51
CA ASP A 506 5.55 26.33 -1.19
C ASP A 506 5.55 25.84 -2.64
N SER A 507 4.45 25.23 -3.08
CA SER A 507 4.26 24.87 -4.49
C SER A 507 4.04 26.11 -5.40
N GLY A 508 3.78 27.27 -4.79
CA GLY A 508 3.56 28.55 -5.43
C GLY A 508 2.13 29.07 -5.29
N ASP A 509 1.22 28.27 -4.72
CA ASP A 509 -0.17 28.67 -4.47
C ASP A 509 -0.44 29.12 -3.02
N HIS A 510 0.60 29.08 -2.17
CA HIS A 510 0.55 29.46 -0.77
C HIS A 510 -0.40 28.62 0.10
N LEU A 511 -0.83 27.44 -0.37
CA LEU A 511 -1.71 26.52 0.33
C LEU A 511 -1.10 25.11 0.39
N HIS A 512 -0.59 24.63 -0.73
CA HIS A 512 -0.08 23.28 -0.89
C HIS A 512 1.46 23.24 -0.86
N PRO A 513 2.05 22.30 -0.11
CA PRO A 513 3.49 22.08 -0.14
C PRO A 513 4.02 21.62 -1.51
N SER A 514 5.26 21.99 -1.83
CA SER A 514 6.09 21.34 -2.84
C SER A 514 6.65 20.02 -2.30
N ASP A 515 7.30 19.22 -3.16
CA ASP A 515 8.00 17.99 -2.74
C ASP A 515 8.94 18.22 -1.54
N MET A 516 9.65 19.35 -1.50
CA MET A 516 10.51 19.69 -0.35
C MET A 516 9.72 19.99 0.92
N GLY A 517 8.54 20.60 0.78
CA GLY A 517 7.63 20.85 1.90
C GLY A 517 7.03 19.56 2.45
N TYR A 518 6.62 18.64 1.57
CA TYR A 518 6.14 17.32 1.97
C TYR A 518 7.21 16.48 2.66
N GLN A 519 8.45 16.50 2.17
CA GLN A 519 9.57 15.87 2.85
C GLN A 519 9.82 16.47 4.24
N ALA A 520 9.69 17.79 4.40
CA ALA A 520 9.81 18.46 5.70
C ALA A 520 8.69 18.04 6.66
N MET A 521 7.46 17.92 6.18
CA MET A 521 6.34 17.38 6.95
C MET A 521 6.60 15.95 7.40
N ALA A 522 7.00 15.07 6.47
CA ALA A 522 7.35 13.70 6.80
C ALA A 522 8.43 13.66 7.88
N ASN A 523 9.48 14.49 7.79
CA ASN A 523 10.56 14.57 8.77
C ASN A 523 10.13 15.03 10.17
N ALA A 524 9.04 15.80 10.27
CA ALA A 524 8.51 16.27 11.55
C ALA A 524 7.83 15.16 12.37
N VAL A 525 7.48 14.04 11.74
CA VAL A 525 6.88 12.89 12.41
C VAL A 525 7.95 12.17 13.24
N ASP A 526 7.75 12.13 14.55
CA ASP A 526 8.52 11.28 15.45
C ASP A 526 8.11 9.81 15.26
N LEU A 527 9.05 8.96 14.82
CA LEU A 527 8.76 7.56 14.54
C LEU A 527 8.47 6.77 15.83
N ASP A 528 9.04 7.16 16.96
CA ASP A 528 8.81 6.49 18.24
C ASP A 528 7.35 6.63 18.71
N MET A 529 6.69 7.73 18.34
CA MET A 529 5.28 7.96 18.65
C MET A 529 4.36 6.92 17.98
N ILE A 530 4.76 6.40 16.81
CA ILE A 530 3.91 5.54 15.98
C ILE A 530 4.29 4.06 16.12
N THR A 531 5.56 3.79 16.43
CA THR A 531 6.11 2.43 16.42
C THR A 531 6.03 1.71 17.76
N ARG A 532 5.68 2.41 18.84
CA ARG A 532 5.52 1.84 20.19
C ARG A 532 4.21 1.09 20.42
#